data_AF-A0A522AW01-F1
#
_entry.id   AF-A0A522AW01-F1
#
_cell.length_a   1.000
_cell.length_b   1.000
_cell.length_c   1.000
_cell.angle_alpha   90.00
_cell.angle_beta   90.00
_cell.angle_gamma   90.00
#
_symmetry.space_group_name_H-M   'P 1'
#
loop_
_entity.id
_entity.type
_entity.pdbx_description
1 polymer ?
#
loop_
_entity_poly.entity_id
_entity_poly.type
_entity_poly.pdbx_seq_one_letter_code
_entity_poly.pdbx_strand_id
1 'polypeptide(L)'
;MRYSTFTQIASTVVLAGLLSGQALAGPQLAVEPARTASADGSQVQGSACYRLGDDESLLSAQKKALALAREAALKKIKAFTENADKLGTRGMEPEVVAAASRVGLSNERIIKQEVKASQVCVWMTATPNSKEVADLIKQRLNAKELAKKVQDPVIASVASNFGLKVSTNKKEGEPFVEGERLIIYVESEKDSYLKLDYYTAEGKVVHLVPNVFTNEARIQGGQKYSFGDEGAAAEFKISAPFGEETIKAMASTVPFDAALIEGDQVSEATVYLTKVQGILKNKTKDPNWAAAMVPIYTSNKEDLQVARDRKNIQMPTAKAGQRSLGKQPEKPEQPIDIIGVPGRKKGEKPLETMGTMGRTKSGGEKNP
;
A
#
# COMPACT_ATOMS: atom_id res chain seq x y z
N MET A 1 28.22 50.08 5.76
CA MET A 1 27.49 50.32 7.01
C MET A 1 26.53 49.14 7.18
N ARG A 2 26.84 48.03 7.88
CA ARG A 2 26.90 47.79 9.34
C ARG A 2 25.84 48.62 10.08
N TYR A 3 24.85 48.03 10.77
CA TYR A 3 25.02 47.20 11.97
C TYR A 3 23.94 46.13 12.18
N SER A 4 24.39 45.03 12.78
CA SER A 4 23.66 43.99 13.50
C SER A 4 23.48 44.41 14.97
N THR A 5 22.39 44.00 15.61
CA THR A 5 22.30 43.92 17.08
C THR A 5 21.55 42.67 17.51
N PHE A 6 22.33 41.76 18.09
CA PHE A 6 21.92 40.69 19.00
C PHE A 6 21.54 41.30 20.36
N THR A 7 20.53 40.73 21.03
CA THR A 7 20.30 40.98 22.46
C THR A 7 20.04 39.64 23.15
N GLN A 8 21.01 39.19 23.94
CA GLN A 8 20.82 38.19 25.00
C GLN A 8 20.42 38.92 26.28
N ILE A 9 19.50 38.35 27.04
CA ILE A 9 19.30 38.68 28.47
C ILE A 9 19.38 37.37 29.25
N ALA A 10 20.36 37.32 30.14
CA ALA A 10 20.51 36.34 31.20
C ALA A 10 19.65 36.76 32.41
N SER A 11 19.06 35.79 33.09
CA SER A 11 18.67 35.93 34.50
C SER A 11 18.90 34.60 35.22
N THR A 12 19.78 34.65 36.21
CA THR A 12 19.96 33.67 37.28
C THR A 12 18.91 33.89 38.38
N VAL A 13 18.56 32.85 39.13
CA VAL A 13 18.65 32.80 40.61
C VAL A 13 18.24 31.39 41.12
N VAL A 14 18.99 31.01 42.15
CA VAL A 14 19.11 29.77 42.92
C VAL A 14 17.90 29.50 43.84
N LEU A 15 17.57 28.24 44.14
CA LEU A 15 17.33 27.79 45.54
C LEU A 15 17.50 26.28 45.72
N ALA A 16 18.11 25.94 46.85
CA ALA A 16 18.54 24.63 47.30
C ALA A 16 17.43 23.82 48.00
N GLY A 17 17.64 22.50 48.12
CA GLY A 17 16.81 21.62 48.95
C GLY A 17 17.31 20.17 48.98
N LEU A 18 18.38 19.92 49.76
CA LEU A 18 18.79 18.58 50.21
C LEU A 18 17.93 18.19 51.42
N LEU A 19 17.35 16.99 51.42
CA LEU A 19 17.03 16.26 52.64
C LEU A 19 17.10 14.75 52.40
N SER A 20 17.99 14.13 53.17
CA SER A 20 18.26 12.71 53.28
C SER A 20 17.16 12.00 54.08
N GLY A 21 16.82 10.78 53.70
CA GLY A 21 15.99 9.89 54.51
C GLY A 21 16.11 8.44 54.04
N GLN A 22 16.94 7.65 54.71
CA GLN A 22 16.96 6.19 54.62
C GLN A 22 15.93 5.61 55.60
N ALA A 23 15.14 4.62 55.16
CA ALA A 23 14.51 3.65 56.06
C ALA A 23 14.20 2.32 55.34
N LEU A 24 14.91 1.29 55.80
CA LEU A 24 14.50 -0.10 56.08
C LEU A 24 13.77 -0.95 55.03
N ALA A 25 14.45 -2.04 54.66
CA ALA A 25 13.93 -3.21 53.98
C ALA A 25 13.17 -4.15 54.94
N GLY A 26 12.12 -4.77 54.42
CA GLY A 26 11.47 -5.98 54.94
C GLY A 26 10.80 -6.73 53.78
N PRO A 27 10.81 -8.08 53.74
CA PRO A 27 10.48 -8.85 52.56
C PRO A 27 9.00 -9.23 52.53
N GLN A 28 8.34 -9.18 51.38
CA GLN A 28 7.54 -10.30 50.85
C GLN A 28 6.68 -9.95 49.63
N LEU A 29 6.61 -10.97 48.76
CA LEU A 29 5.58 -11.30 47.78
C LEU A 29 5.60 -10.52 46.47
N ALA A 30 6.15 -11.22 45.48
CA ALA A 30 6.05 -10.92 44.06
C ALA A 30 4.59 -10.73 43.65
N VAL A 31 4.26 -9.50 43.30
CA VAL A 31 3.12 -9.15 42.45
C VAL A 31 3.72 -8.82 41.09
N GLU A 32 3.24 -9.52 40.05
CA GLU A 32 3.60 -9.24 38.66
C GLU A 32 3.46 -7.74 38.34
N PRO A 33 4.45 -7.08 37.72
CA PRO A 33 4.22 -5.77 37.18
C PRO A 33 3.45 -5.92 35.87
N ALA A 34 2.12 -5.93 35.97
CA ALA A 34 1.29 -5.33 34.94
C ALA A 34 1.64 -3.82 34.87
N ARG A 35 1.85 -3.33 33.64
CA ARG A 35 2.17 -1.94 33.26
C ARG A 35 3.60 -1.49 33.56
N THR A 36 4.46 -1.59 32.56
CA THR A 36 5.27 -0.42 32.20
C THR A 36 4.44 0.46 31.28
N ALA A 37 3.80 1.47 31.87
CA ALA A 37 3.45 2.67 31.13
C ALA A 37 4.72 3.17 30.44
N SER A 38 4.64 3.39 29.12
CA SER A 38 5.67 4.10 28.36
C SER A 38 5.80 5.51 28.95
N ALA A 39 6.78 5.70 29.83
CA ALA A 39 7.24 7.01 30.22
C ALA A 39 8.14 7.57 29.11
N ASP A 40 7.56 7.72 27.92
CA ASP A 40 8.00 8.66 26.89
C ASP A 40 6.86 8.80 25.89
N GLY A 41 6.39 10.04 25.69
CA GLY A 41 5.36 10.36 24.70
C GLY A 41 5.85 10.26 23.24
N SER A 42 6.96 9.56 23.00
CA SER A 42 7.76 9.62 21.77
C SER A 42 7.61 8.39 20.86
N GLN A 43 6.95 7.31 21.32
CA GLN A 43 6.86 6.06 20.59
C GLN A 43 5.46 5.43 20.62
N VAL A 44 5.02 4.93 19.47
CA VAL A 44 3.87 4.05 19.31
C VAL A 44 4.35 2.60 19.22
N GLN A 45 3.48 1.68 19.61
CA GLN A 45 3.75 0.24 19.52
C GLN A 45 2.71 -0.44 18.64
N GLY A 46 3.14 -1.41 17.86
CA GLY A 46 2.29 -2.23 17.02
C GLY A 46 2.59 -3.71 17.24
N SER A 47 1.57 -4.55 17.15
CA SER A 47 1.75 -6.00 17.22
C SER A 47 0.72 -6.70 16.38
N ALA A 48 1.14 -7.75 15.67
CA ALA A 48 0.24 -8.58 14.91
C ALA A 48 0.81 -10.00 14.74
N CYS A 49 -0.08 -10.95 14.55
CA CYS A 49 0.25 -12.32 14.17
C CYS A 49 -0.32 -12.63 12.80
N TYR A 50 0.45 -13.37 12.00
CA TYR A 50 0.05 -13.86 10.68
C TYR A 50 0.26 -15.37 10.62
N ARG A 51 -0.72 -16.09 10.05
CA ARG A 51 -0.66 -17.54 9.87
C ARG A 51 -0.14 -17.86 8.47
N LEU A 52 0.89 -18.67 8.39
CA LEU A 52 1.47 -19.18 7.14
C LEU A 52 0.43 -20.00 6.37
N GLY A 53 0.34 -19.77 5.06
CA GLY A 53 -0.26 -20.71 4.13
C GLY A 53 0.67 -21.90 3.87
N ASP A 54 0.11 -22.99 3.33
CA ASP A 54 0.82 -24.27 3.16
C ASP A 54 2.06 -24.17 2.26
N ASP A 55 2.03 -23.29 1.24
CA ASP A 55 3.13 -23.06 0.30
C ASP A 55 3.86 -21.72 0.53
N GLU A 56 3.64 -21.08 1.69
CA GLU A 56 4.19 -19.75 1.96
C GLU A 56 5.53 -19.81 2.73
N SER A 57 6.54 -19.08 2.23
CA SER A 57 7.82 -18.97 2.94
C SER A 57 7.72 -18.21 4.26
N LEU A 58 8.56 -18.58 5.22
CA LEU A 58 8.66 -17.88 6.51
C LEU A 58 8.96 -16.38 6.34
N LEU A 59 9.82 -16.03 5.38
CA LEU A 59 10.16 -14.63 5.09
C LEU A 59 8.96 -13.83 4.59
N SER A 60 8.13 -14.41 3.72
CA SER A 60 6.88 -13.79 3.26
C SER A 60 5.93 -13.55 4.44
N ALA A 61 5.75 -14.56 5.30
CA ALA A 61 4.91 -14.45 6.48
C ALA A 61 5.42 -13.41 7.50
N GLN A 62 6.74 -13.29 7.69
CA GLN A 62 7.35 -12.26 8.51
C GLN A 62 7.06 -10.85 7.97
N LYS A 63 7.19 -10.64 6.65
CA LYS A 63 6.86 -9.35 6.02
C LYS A 63 5.39 -8.98 6.21
N LYS A 64 4.48 -9.94 6.05
CA LYS A 64 3.03 -9.74 6.28
C LYS A 64 2.72 -9.44 7.76
N ALA A 65 3.31 -10.18 8.70
CA ALA A 65 3.14 -9.93 10.12
C ALA A 65 3.65 -8.53 10.51
N LEU A 66 4.80 -8.11 9.97
CA LEU A 66 5.33 -6.76 10.18
C LEU A 66 4.42 -5.68 9.58
N ALA A 67 3.90 -5.87 8.36
CA ALA A 67 2.96 -4.95 7.75
C ALA A 67 1.68 -4.77 8.59
N LEU A 68 1.13 -5.86 9.13
CA LEU A 68 -0.01 -5.81 10.05
C LEU A 68 0.33 -5.12 11.37
N ALA A 69 1.55 -5.34 11.90
CA ALA A 69 2.01 -4.67 13.11
C ALA A 69 2.18 -3.16 12.90
N ARG A 70 2.69 -2.73 11.73
CA ARG A 70 2.74 -1.32 11.31
C ARG A 70 1.35 -0.70 11.27
N GLU A 71 0.39 -1.37 10.64
CA GLU A 71 -1.01 -0.91 10.60
C GLU A 71 -1.59 -0.77 12.03
N ALA A 72 -1.29 -1.71 12.93
CA ALA A 72 -1.72 -1.63 14.32
C ALA A 72 -1.06 -0.46 15.09
N ALA A 73 0.20 -0.13 14.79
CA ALA A 73 0.87 1.05 15.34
C ALA A 73 0.26 2.35 14.79
N LEU A 74 0.02 2.41 13.47
CA LEU A 74 -0.56 3.55 12.78
C LEU A 74 -1.95 3.91 13.31
N LYS A 75 -2.77 2.91 13.65
CA LYS A 75 -4.08 3.09 14.30
C LYS A 75 -4.02 3.78 15.66
N LYS A 76 -2.84 3.95 16.25
CA LYS A 76 -2.64 4.73 17.49
C LYS A 76 -2.26 6.19 17.22
N ILE A 77 -2.02 6.57 15.97
CA ILE A 77 -1.76 7.96 15.58
C ILE A 77 -3.07 8.72 15.53
N LYS A 78 -3.19 9.79 16.32
CA LYS A 78 -4.42 10.59 16.45
C LYS A 78 -4.99 11.05 15.10
N ALA A 79 -4.14 11.59 14.23
CA ALA A 79 -4.54 12.04 12.89
C ALA A 79 -5.14 10.91 12.03
N PHE A 80 -4.66 9.68 12.21
CA PHE A 80 -5.19 8.51 11.52
C PHE A 80 -6.57 8.13 12.06
N THR A 81 -6.73 8.11 13.39
CA THR A 81 -8.02 7.77 14.03
C THR A 81 -9.12 8.78 13.74
N GLU A 82 -8.80 10.07 13.68
CA GLU A 82 -9.79 11.14 13.47
C GLU A 82 -10.35 11.19 12.03
N ASN A 83 -9.65 10.58 11.08
CA ASN A 83 -10.00 10.65 9.67
C ASN A 83 -10.27 9.28 9.03
N ALA A 84 -10.17 8.19 9.80
CA ALA A 84 -10.39 6.82 9.32
C ALA A 84 -11.74 6.64 8.62
N ASP A 85 -12.80 7.28 9.14
CA ASP A 85 -14.17 7.18 8.62
C ASP A 85 -14.39 7.98 7.33
N LYS A 86 -13.60 9.04 7.10
CA LYS A 86 -13.75 9.92 5.93
C LYS A 86 -13.16 9.33 4.65
N LEU A 87 -12.31 8.31 4.78
CA LEU A 87 -11.57 7.71 3.67
C LEU A 87 -12.20 6.45 3.09
N GLY A 88 -13.39 6.04 3.56
CA GLY A 88 -14.17 4.96 2.92
C GLY A 88 -15.36 4.49 3.75
N THR A 89 -16.38 3.98 3.07
CA THR A 89 -17.66 3.51 3.66
C THR A 89 -17.54 2.25 4.52
N ARG A 90 -16.36 1.61 4.56
CA ARG A 90 -16.03 0.43 5.40
C ARG A 90 -14.61 0.51 6.00
N GLY A 91 -14.04 1.71 6.11
CA GLY A 91 -12.64 1.97 6.49
C GLY A 91 -11.76 2.41 5.32
N MET A 92 -10.49 2.74 5.62
CA MET A 92 -9.54 3.25 4.64
C MET A 92 -9.17 2.24 3.54
N GLU A 93 -9.09 2.74 2.30
CA GLU A 93 -8.51 2.04 1.15
C GLU A 93 -7.11 1.48 1.52
N PRO A 94 -6.81 0.20 1.23
CA PRO A 94 -5.52 -0.44 1.55
C PRO A 94 -4.30 0.37 1.14
N GLU A 95 -4.38 1.07 0.01
CA GLU A 95 -3.33 1.91 -0.54
C GLU A 95 -3.08 3.15 0.34
N VAL A 96 -4.14 3.75 0.89
CA VAL A 96 -4.03 4.89 1.82
C VAL A 96 -3.45 4.45 3.15
N VAL A 97 -3.84 3.28 3.66
CA VAL A 97 -3.27 2.69 4.88
C VAL A 97 -1.78 2.41 4.69
N ALA A 98 -1.39 1.86 3.54
CA ALA A 98 0.01 1.60 3.21
C ALA A 98 0.81 2.91 3.16
N ALA A 99 0.31 3.92 2.45
CA ALA A 99 0.95 5.21 2.33
C ALA A 99 1.11 5.89 3.71
N ALA A 100 0.05 5.88 4.51
CA ALA A 100 0.06 6.44 5.86
C ALA A 100 0.98 5.67 6.81
N SER A 101 1.13 4.35 6.63
CA SER A 101 2.07 3.55 7.42
C SER A 101 3.52 3.93 7.11
N ARG A 102 3.83 4.20 5.83
CA ARG A 102 5.18 4.60 5.41
C ARG A 102 5.56 5.98 5.93
N VAL A 103 4.70 6.99 5.78
CA VAL A 103 5.02 8.37 6.17
C VAL A 103 4.80 8.61 7.68
N GLY A 104 3.87 7.86 8.28
CA GLY A 104 3.45 8.06 9.65
C GLY A 104 4.32 7.40 10.70
N LEU A 105 5.22 6.51 10.32
CA LEU A 105 6.07 5.78 11.24
C LEU A 105 7.54 5.97 10.85
N SER A 106 8.36 6.37 11.81
CA SER A 106 9.81 6.49 11.66
C SER A 106 10.52 5.75 12.79
N ASN A 107 11.83 5.52 12.67
CA ASN A 107 12.64 4.84 13.69
C ASN A 107 12.06 3.48 14.13
N GLU A 108 11.54 2.72 13.17
CA GLU A 108 10.89 1.45 13.46
C GLU A 108 11.88 0.40 14.01
N ARG A 109 11.47 -0.31 15.05
CA ARG A 109 12.24 -1.39 15.67
C ARG A 109 11.35 -2.57 15.99
N ILE A 110 11.74 -3.76 15.55
CA ILE A 110 11.12 -5.01 16.02
C ILE A 110 11.69 -5.28 17.42
N ILE A 111 10.81 -5.28 18.43
CA ILE A 111 11.19 -5.53 19.82
C ILE A 111 11.07 -7.01 20.19
N LYS A 112 10.22 -7.75 19.47
CA LYS A 112 10.00 -9.17 19.67
C LYS A 112 9.47 -9.81 18.41
N GLN A 113 9.92 -11.03 18.13
CA GLN A 113 9.37 -11.88 17.08
C GLN A 113 9.26 -13.31 17.60
N GLU A 114 8.12 -13.94 17.36
CA GLU A 114 7.90 -15.35 17.70
C GLU A 114 7.41 -16.10 16.46
N VAL A 115 7.90 -17.33 16.30
CA VAL A 115 7.42 -18.27 15.29
C VAL A 115 6.94 -19.52 16.04
N LYS A 116 5.66 -19.83 15.94
CA LYS A 116 5.04 -20.99 16.61
C LYS A 116 4.19 -21.74 15.60
N ALA A 117 4.52 -23.01 15.38
CA ALA A 117 3.89 -23.86 14.36
C ALA A 117 3.85 -23.15 12.99
N SER A 118 2.66 -22.81 12.50
CA SER A 118 2.45 -22.06 11.26
C SER A 118 2.04 -20.60 11.51
N GLN A 119 2.48 -19.97 12.60
CA GLN A 119 2.16 -18.59 12.93
C GLN A 119 3.41 -17.78 13.25
N VAL A 120 3.49 -16.57 12.71
CA VAL A 120 4.53 -15.57 13.00
C VAL A 120 3.88 -14.39 13.68
N CYS A 121 4.37 -14.03 14.87
CA CYS A 121 3.95 -12.84 15.61
C CYS A 121 5.10 -11.85 15.69
N VAL A 122 4.79 -10.58 15.42
CA VAL A 122 5.76 -9.47 15.45
C VAL A 122 5.23 -8.40 16.40
N TRP A 123 6.12 -7.89 17.25
CA TRP A 123 5.91 -6.70 18.05
C TRP A 123 6.97 -5.67 17.65
N MET A 124 6.52 -4.44 17.46
CA MET A 124 7.37 -3.34 17.05
C MET A 124 7.06 -2.07 17.81
N THR A 125 8.02 -1.15 17.79
CA THR A 125 7.85 0.24 18.19
C THR A 125 8.31 1.17 17.07
N ALA A 126 7.76 2.38 17.02
CA ALA A 126 8.10 3.41 16.05
C ALA A 126 7.79 4.80 16.61
N THR A 127 8.42 5.84 16.07
CA THR A 127 8.09 7.24 16.36
C THR A 127 6.95 7.70 15.42
N PRO A 128 5.82 8.20 15.96
CA PRO A 128 4.69 8.63 15.14
C PRO A 128 4.94 10.00 14.49
N ASN A 129 4.60 10.13 13.20
CA ASN A 129 4.61 11.40 12.48
C ASN A 129 3.17 11.86 12.19
N SER A 130 2.52 12.42 13.20
CA SER A 130 1.09 12.78 13.11
C SER A 130 0.81 13.86 12.06
N LYS A 131 1.74 14.79 11.85
CA LYS A 131 1.58 15.88 10.89
C LYS A 131 1.59 15.36 9.45
N GLU A 132 2.58 14.54 9.10
CA GLU A 132 2.66 13.96 7.74
C GLU A 132 1.47 13.05 7.43
N VAL A 133 0.97 12.31 8.43
CA VAL A 133 -0.26 11.52 8.26
C VAL A 133 -1.46 12.43 8.01
N ALA A 134 -1.61 13.52 8.76
CA ALA A 134 -2.71 14.47 8.55
C ALA A 134 -2.63 15.13 7.17
N ASP A 135 -1.44 15.53 6.73
CA ASP A 135 -1.21 16.17 5.44
C ASP A 135 -1.49 15.19 4.28
N LEU A 136 -1.01 13.94 4.38
CA LEU A 136 -1.31 12.88 3.40
C LEU A 136 -2.82 12.62 3.30
N ILE A 137 -3.51 12.48 4.43
CA ILE A 137 -4.94 12.22 4.46
C ILE A 137 -5.72 13.38 3.82
N LYS A 138 -5.37 14.62 4.18
CA LYS A 138 -5.97 15.82 3.59
C LYS A 138 -5.75 15.86 2.08
N GLN A 139 -4.54 15.56 1.62
CA GLN A 139 -4.20 15.50 0.20
C GLN A 139 -5.04 14.44 -0.53
N ARG A 140 -5.19 13.23 0.03
CA ARG A 140 -6.03 12.17 -0.57
C ARG A 140 -7.51 12.54 -0.64
N LEU A 141 -8.05 13.14 0.42
CA LEU A 141 -9.44 13.61 0.44
C LEU A 141 -9.68 14.71 -0.61
N ASN A 142 -8.76 15.67 -0.69
CA ASN A 142 -8.84 16.74 -1.68
C ASN A 142 -8.75 16.21 -3.12
N ALA A 143 -7.84 15.27 -3.38
CA ALA A 143 -7.70 14.63 -4.70
C ALA A 143 -9.00 13.91 -5.10
N LYS A 144 -9.59 13.13 -4.17
CA LYS A 144 -10.86 12.43 -4.39
C LYS A 144 -12.04 13.37 -4.62
N GLU A 145 -12.13 14.44 -3.84
CA GLU A 145 -13.17 15.45 -4.03
C GLU A 145 -13.00 16.18 -5.37
N LEU A 146 -11.77 16.54 -5.74
CA LEU A 146 -11.48 17.16 -7.01
C LEU A 146 -11.82 16.23 -8.18
N ALA A 147 -11.37 14.97 -8.14
CA ALA A 147 -11.67 13.98 -9.17
C ALA A 147 -13.19 13.84 -9.37
N LYS A 148 -13.97 13.76 -8.28
CA LYS A 148 -15.44 13.77 -8.34
C LYS A 148 -16.01 15.02 -8.99
N LYS A 149 -15.49 16.21 -8.65
CA LYS A 149 -15.96 17.48 -9.25
C LYS A 149 -15.62 17.58 -10.74
N VAL A 150 -14.45 17.08 -11.15
CA VAL A 150 -14.06 17.04 -12.57
C VAL A 150 -14.95 16.06 -13.35
N GLN A 151 -15.32 14.95 -12.72
CA GLN A 151 -16.19 13.92 -13.27
C GLN A 151 -17.69 14.26 -13.21
N ASP A 152 -18.06 15.42 -12.65
CA ASP A 152 -19.45 15.85 -12.51
C ASP A 152 -20.14 15.87 -13.89
N PRO A 153 -21.34 15.26 -14.03
CA PRO A 153 -22.08 15.23 -15.28
C PRO A 153 -22.30 16.59 -15.92
N VAL A 154 -22.44 17.70 -15.19
CA VAL A 154 -22.57 19.03 -15.82
C VAL A 154 -21.35 19.38 -16.67
N ILE A 155 -20.19 18.81 -16.34
CA ILE A 155 -18.95 18.91 -17.11
C ILE A 155 -18.81 17.77 -18.13
N ALA A 156 -19.13 16.54 -17.73
CA ALA A 156 -18.95 15.34 -18.55
C ALA A 156 -20.04 15.16 -19.63
N SER A 157 -21.18 15.84 -19.46
CA SER A 157 -22.38 15.80 -20.34
C SER A 157 -22.64 17.13 -21.06
N VAL A 158 -21.60 17.95 -21.29
CA VAL A 158 -21.67 18.81 -22.49
C VAL A 158 -21.89 17.86 -23.63
N ALA A 159 -23.13 17.79 -24.12
CA ALA A 159 -23.59 16.71 -24.98
C ALA A 159 -22.59 16.63 -26.13
N SER A 160 -21.87 15.52 -26.22
CA SER A 160 -20.83 15.33 -27.23
C SER A 160 -21.56 15.26 -28.56
N ASN A 161 -21.69 16.40 -29.24
CA ASN A 161 -22.43 16.51 -30.48
C ASN A 161 -21.64 15.89 -31.66
N PHE A 162 -20.41 15.46 -31.39
CA PHE A 162 -19.60 14.55 -32.18
C PHE A 162 -18.70 13.74 -31.25
N GLY A 163 -18.12 12.63 -31.72
CA GLY A 163 -17.26 11.77 -30.92
C GLY A 163 -15.93 12.42 -30.53
N LEU A 164 -15.60 12.39 -29.24
CA LEU A 164 -14.27 12.65 -28.71
C LEU A 164 -13.89 11.50 -27.78
N LYS A 165 -12.69 10.95 -27.97
CA LYS A 165 -12.15 9.87 -27.13
C LYS A 165 -10.86 10.33 -26.49
N VAL A 166 -10.71 10.03 -25.21
CA VAL A 166 -9.45 10.19 -24.47
C VAL A 166 -9.13 8.86 -23.81
N SER A 167 -7.88 8.43 -23.94
CA SER A 167 -7.39 7.20 -23.31
C SER A 167 -5.92 7.35 -22.93
N THR A 168 -5.35 6.34 -22.26
CA THR A 168 -3.93 6.34 -21.90
C THR A 168 -3.23 5.07 -22.39
N ASN A 169 -1.92 4.96 -22.16
CA ASN A 169 -1.16 3.72 -22.37
C ASN A 169 -1.47 2.61 -21.35
N LYS A 170 -2.39 2.84 -20.39
CA LYS A 170 -2.89 1.80 -19.49
C LYS A 170 -4.37 1.51 -19.73
N LYS A 171 -4.75 0.28 -19.39
CA LYS A 171 -6.17 -0.12 -19.38
C LYS A 171 -6.90 0.59 -18.25
N GLU A 172 -8.19 0.78 -18.44
CA GLU A 172 -9.05 1.39 -17.42
C GLU A 172 -8.96 0.60 -16.10
N GLY A 173 -8.78 1.34 -15.00
CA GLY A 173 -8.64 0.77 -13.65
C GLY A 173 -7.24 0.25 -13.31
N GLU A 174 -6.30 0.17 -14.25
CA GLU A 174 -4.90 -0.15 -13.92
C GLU A 174 -4.18 1.07 -13.34
N PRO A 175 -3.51 0.93 -12.17
CA PRO A 175 -2.82 2.04 -11.54
C PRO A 175 -1.54 2.40 -12.31
N PHE A 176 -1.26 3.68 -12.43
CA PHE A 176 0.04 4.21 -12.79
C PHE A 176 0.99 4.19 -11.58
N VAL A 177 2.22 3.74 -11.80
CA VAL A 177 3.24 3.60 -10.76
C VAL A 177 4.29 4.69 -10.89
N GLU A 178 4.83 5.15 -9.78
CA GLU A 178 5.97 6.07 -9.75
C GLU A 178 7.07 5.72 -10.76
N GLY A 179 7.51 6.72 -11.51
CA GLY A 179 8.51 6.62 -12.56
C GLY A 179 7.99 6.10 -13.91
N GLU A 180 6.78 5.54 -13.95
CA GLU A 180 6.16 5.13 -15.22
C GLU A 180 5.84 6.36 -16.08
N ARG A 181 5.88 6.16 -17.40
CA ARG A 181 5.52 7.17 -18.39
C ARG A 181 4.01 7.15 -18.61
N LEU A 182 3.39 8.33 -18.56
CA LEU A 182 2.00 8.55 -18.95
C LEU A 182 1.96 9.03 -20.40
N ILE A 183 1.31 8.25 -21.26
CA ILE A 183 1.02 8.64 -22.65
C ILE A 183 -0.48 8.81 -22.77
N ILE A 184 -0.89 9.97 -23.25
CA ILE A 184 -2.30 10.34 -23.44
C ILE A 184 -2.62 10.26 -24.92
N TYR A 185 -3.75 9.62 -25.24
CA TYR A 185 -4.24 9.54 -26.60
C TYR A 185 -5.56 10.28 -26.74
N VAL A 186 -5.67 11.10 -27.78
CA VAL A 186 -6.88 11.84 -28.13
C VAL A 186 -7.27 11.54 -29.57
N GLU A 187 -8.55 11.26 -29.80
CA GLU A 187 -9.12 11.05 -31.14
C GLU A 187 -10.45 11.79 -31.21
N SER A 188 -10.59 12.64 -32.23
CA SER A 188 -11.81 13.42 -32.48
C SER A 188 -12.44 12.98 -33.79
N GLU A 189 -13.77 12.97 -33.88
CA GLU A 189 -14.49 12.71 -35.13
C GLU A 189 -14.36 13.86 -36.14
N LYS A 190 -14.12 15.09 -35.68
CA LYS A 190 -14.10 16.30 -36.52
C LYS A 190 -12.80 17.08 -36.34
N ASP A 191 -12.40 17.80 -37.39
CA ASP A 191 -11.36 18.82 -37.29
C ASP A 191 -11.73 19.82 -36.19
N SER A 192 -10.85 19.96 -35.19
CA SER A 192 -11.18 20.68 -33.96
C SER A 192 -9.97 21.39 -33.39
N TYR A 193 -10.24 22.49 -32.68
CA TYR A 193 -9.34 23.03 -31.67
C TYR A 193 -9.38 22.13 -30.44
N LEU A 194 -8.22 21.71 -29.96
CA LEU A 194 -8.07 20.83 -28.80
C LEU A 194 -7.64 21.63 -27.58
N LYS A 195 -8.26 21.31 -26.45
CA LYS A 195 -7.79 21.70 -25.12
C LYS A 195 -7.68 20.47 -24.26
N LEU A 196 -6.50 20.26 -23.67
CA LEU A 196 -6.19 19.07 -22.88
C LEU A 196 -5.66 19.50 -21.53
N ASP A 197 -6.37 19.13 -20.46
CA ASP A 197 -6.06 19.49 -19.08
C ASP A 197 -5.79 18.22 -18.26
N TYR A 198 -4.76 18.24 -17.42
CA TYR A 198 -4.40 17.15 -16.52
C TYR A 198 -4.55 17.60 -15.06
N TYR A 199 -5.56 17.07 -14.38
CA TYR A 199 -5.88 17.34 -12.99
C TYR A 199 -5.12 16.35 -12.09
N THR A 200 -4.24 16.89 -11.27
CA THR A 200 -3.28 16.14 -10.45
C THR A 200 -3.79 15.90 -9.03
N ALA A 201 -3.22 14.93 -8.33
CA ALA A 201 -3.54 14.62 -6.94
C ALA A 201 -3.07 15.70 -5.95
N GLU A 202 -2.32 16.70 -6.41
CA GLU A 202 -1.92 17.91 -5.67
C GLU A 202 -3.03 18.95 -5.58
N GLY A 203 -4.09 18.82 -6.38
CA GLY A 203 -5.09 19.87 -6.53
C GLY A 203 -4.69 20.93 -7.57
N LYS A 204 -3.75 20.62 -8.46
CA LYS A 204 -3.36 21.46 -9.60
C LYS A 204 -3.93 20.93 -10.89
N VAL A 205 -4.09 21.82 -11.87
CA VAL A 205 -4.36 21.45 -13.26
C VAL A 205 -3.17 21.89 -14.10
N VAL A 206 -2.63 20.96 -14.90
CA VAL A 206 -1.62 21.24 -15.91
C VAL A 206 -2.33 21.39 -17.25
N HIS A 207 -2.13 22.52 -17.92
CA HIS A 207 -2.71 22.82 -19.22
C HIS A 207 -1.78 22.24 -20.30
N LEU A 208 -2.07 21.03 -20.76
CA LEU A 208 -1.21 20.32 -21.71
C LEU A 208 -1.32 20.95 -23.10
N VAL A 209 -2.54 21.07 -23.63
CA VAL A 209 -2.82 21.73 -24.91
C VAL A 209 -3.69 22.96 -24.64
N PRO A 210 -3.33 24.15 -25.14
CA PRO A 210 -2.23 24.45 -26.06
C PRO A 210 -0.92 24.90 -25.38
N ASN A 211 -0.68 24.66 -24.09
CA ASN A 211 0.41 25.36 -23.40
C ASN A 211 1.73 24.57 -23.37
N VAL A 212 1.69 23.29 -22.97
CA VAL A 212 2.87 22.41 -23.03
C VAL A 212 3.12 21.95 -24.48
N PHE A 213 2.05 21.68 -25.20
CA PHE A 213 2.02 21.26 -26.60
C PHE A 213 1.44 22.39 -27.45
N THR A 214 2.29 23.38 -27.75
CA THR A 214 1.87 24.64 -28.38
C THR A 214 1.51 24.53 -29.85
N ASN A 215 1.97 23.46 -30.52
CA ASN A 215 1.78 23.28 -31.96
C ASN A 215 0.57 22.37 -32.26
N GLU A 216 0.02 21.72 -31.24
CA GLU A 216 -1.04 20.71 -31.31
C GLU A 216 -2.42 21.28 -30.92
N ALA A 217 -2.57 22.60 -30.95
CA ALA A 217 -3.83 23.29 -30.62
C ALA A 217 -4.98 22.95 -31.60
N ARG A 218 -4.66 22.45 -32.80
CA ARG A 218 -5.63 22.02 -33.82
C ARG A 218 -5.35 20.58 -34.25
N ILE A 219 -6.37 19.75 -34.18
CA ILE A 219 -6.33 18.33 -34.53
C ILE A 219 -7.25 18.02 -35.70
N GLN A 220 -6.89 17.03 -36.50
CA GLN A 220 -7.70 16.53 -37.62
C GLN A 220 -8.68 15.44 -37.16
N GLY A 221 -9.88 15.46 -37.73
CA GLY A 221 -10.89 14.43 -37.50
C GLY A 221 -10.42 13.06 -37.98
N GLY A 222 -10.75 12.01 -37.23
CA GLY A 222 -10.37 10.62 -37.51
C GLY A 222 -8.90 10.29 -37.23
N GLN A 223 -8.06 11.27 -36.86
CA GLN A 223 -6.66 11.05 -36.52
C GLN A 223 -6.47 10.89 -35.01
N LYS A 224 -5.64 9.93 -34.62
CA LYS A 224 -5.21 9.72 -33.23
C LYS A 224 -3.94 10.52 -32.94
N TYR A 225 -3.98 11.33 -31.90
CA TYR A 225 -2.85 12.11 -31.40
C TYR A 225 -2.31 11.48 -30.11
N SER A 226 -0.98 11.49 -29.94
CA SER A 226 -0.29 11.06 -28.72
C SER A 226 0.40 12.25 -28.05
N PHE A 227 0.36 12.26 -26.72
CA PHE A 227 1.04 13.25 -25.88
C PHE A 227 1.84 12.54 -24.80
N GLY A 228 3.10 12.92 -24.63
CA GLY A 228 4.01 12.28 -23.67
C GLY A 228 4.73 11.04 -24.20
N ASP A 229 4.77 10.83 -25.51
CA ASP A 229 5.58 9.76 -26.12
C ASP A 229 7.08 10.10 -26.12
N GLU A 230 7.89 9.14 -26.56
CA GLU A 230 9.34 9.34 -26.64
C GLU A 230 9.66 10.33 -27.77
N GLY A 231 10.38 11.40 -27.44
CA GLY A 231 10.71 12.45 -28.40
C GLY A 231 9.65 13.54 -28.57
N ALA A 232 8.53 13.48 -27.82
CA ALA A 232 7.61 14.60 -27.70
C ALA A 232 8.28 15.84 -27.06
N ALA A 233 7.63 17.00 -27.23
CA ALA A 233 8.04 18.25 -26.60
C ALA A 233 8.13 18.16 -25.06
N ALA A 234 7.33 17.28 -24.45
CA ALA A 234 7.38 16.98 -23.03
C ALA A 234 7.06 15.50 -22.77
N GLU A 235 7.80 14.89 -21.84
CA GLU A 235 7.52 13.56 -21.31
C GLU A 235 6.85 13.66 -19.92
N PHE A 236 5.85 12.83 -19.66
CA PHE A 236 5.19 12.76 -18.37
C PHE A 236 5.63 11.53 -17.60
N LYS A 237 6.36 11.73 -16.51
CA LYS A 237 6.68 10.68 -15.56
C LYS A 237 5.84 10.86 -14.30
N ILE A 238 5.25 9.77 -13.84
CA ILE A 238 4.42 9.75 -12.64
C ILE A 238 5.32 9.98 -11.43
N SER A 239 5.00 10.99 -10.64
CA SER A 239 5.72 11.33 -9.41
C SER A 239 4.75 11.57 -8.27
N ALA A 240 5.30 11.59 -7.05
CA ALA A 240 4.54 12.03 -5.89
C ALA A 240 4.08 13.50 -6.07
N PRO A 241 2.97 13.88 -5.44
CA PRO A 241 2.11 13.05 -4.61
C PRO A 241 1.07 12.29 -5.43
N PHE A 242 0.72 11.11 -4.94
CA PHE A 242 -0.11 10.15 -5.65
C PHE A 242 -1.59 10.24 -5.26
N GLY A 243 -2.50 9.82 -6.13
CA GLY A 243 -3.93 9.85 -5.86
C GLY A 243 -4.83 9.59 -7.06
N GLU A 244 -6.10 9.93 -6.87
CA GLU A 244 -7.07 10.03 -7.95
C GLU A 244 -6.75 11.28 -8.78
N GLU A 245 -6.65 11.09 -10.09
CA GLU A 245 -6.29 12.12 -11.05
C GLU A 245 -7.21 12.01 -12.26
N THR A 246 -7.25 13.03 -13.10
CA THR A 246 -8.13 13.01 -14.28
C THR A 246 -7.52 13.77 -15.43
N ILE A 247 -7.52 13.15 -16.60
CA ILE A 247 -7.21 13.84 -17.86
C ILE A 247 -8.54 14.20 -18.51
N LYS A 248 -8.68 15.45 -18.93
CA LYS A 248 -9.88 15.96 -19.59
C LYS A 248 -9.51 16.62 -20.91
N ALA A 249 -10.16 16.19 -21.98
CA ALA A 249 -10.11 16.86 -23.27
C ALA A 249 -11.42 17.58 -23.56
N MET A 250 -11.30 18.74 -24.19
CA MET A 250 -12.38 19.47 -24.81
C MET A 250 -11.98 19.73 -26.26
N ALA A 251 -12.90 19.52 -27.18
CA ALA A 251 -12.71 19.77 -28.59
C ALA A 251 -13.79 20.73 -29.09
N SER A 252 -13.41 21.69 -29.93
CA SER A 252 -14.38 22.54 -30.62
C SER A 252 -14.06 22.76 -32.08
N THR A 253 -15.06 22.72 -32.96
CA THR A 253 -14.91 23.03 -34.39
C THR A 253 -14.68 24.52 -34.66
N VAL A 254 -14.81 25.36 -33.63
CA VAL A 254 -14.49 26.79 -33.64
C VAL A 254 -13.41 27.09 -32.58
N PRO A 255 -12.63 28.18 -32.72
CA PRO A 255 -11.65 28.54 -31.70
C PRO A 255 -12.29 28.71 -30.32
N PHE A 256 -11.56 28.31 -29.27
CA PHE A 256 -12.00 28.53 -27.89
C PHE A 256 -12.05 30.02 -27.56
N ASP A 257 -13.04 30.41 -26.75
CA ASP A 257 -13.10 31.76 -26.18
C ASP A 257 -11.83 32.04 -25.38
N ALA A 258 -11.32 33.27 -25.43
CA ALA A 258 -10.12 33.67 -24.69
C ALA A 258 -10.24 33.40 -23.18
N ALA A 259 -11.47 33.39 -22.64
CA ALA A 259 -11.74 33.04 -21.25
C ALA A 259 -11.39 31.57 -20.90
N LEU A 260 -11.31 30.66 -21.87
CA LEU A 260 -10.92 29.25 -21.66
C LEU A 260 -9.45 28.97 -21.96
N ILE A 261 -8.73 29.97 -22.48
CA ILE A 261 -7.30 29.89 -22.72
C ILE A 261 -6.60 30.39 -21.47
N GLU A 262 -5.78 29.54 -20.86
CA GLU A 262 -4.93 29.93 -19.73
C GLU A 262 -3.55 30.30 -20.28
N GLY A 263 -2.97 31.39 -19.81
CA GLY A 263 -1.60 31.77 -20.18
C GLY A 263 -0.54 30.93 -19.45
N ASP A 264 -0.84 30.55 -18.20
CA ASP A 264 0.05 29.75 -17.37
C ASP A 264 -0.06 28.27 -17.70
N GLN A 265 1.05 27.52 -17.56
CA GLN A 265 1.04 26.06 -17.77
C GLN A 265 0.34 25.30 -16.63
N VAL A 266 0.26 25.90 -15.44
CA VAL A 266 -0.30 25.26 -14.24
C VAL A 266 -1.18 26.24 -13.49
N SER A 267 -2.38 25.79 -13.10
CA SER A 267 -3.33 26.57 -12.30
C SER A 267 -3.82 25.79 -11.07
N GLU A 268 -4.44 26.50 -10.12
CA GLU A 268 -5.23 25.85 -9.06
C GLU A 268 -6.46 25.19 -9.67
N ALA A 269 -6.59 23.87 -9.47
CA ALA A 269 -7.60 23.08 -10.16
C ALA A 269 -9.03 23.50 -9.82
N THR A 270 -9.32 23.81 -8.56
CA THR A 270 -10.67 24.16 -8.09
C THR A 270 -11.14 25.51 -8.62
N VAL A 271 -10.25 26.50 -8.64
CA VAL A 271 -10.50 27.83 -9.20
C VAL A 271 -10.77 27.71 -10.69
N TYR A 272 -9.88 27.03 -11.41
CA TYR A 272 -10.00 26.81 -12.84
C TYR A 272 -11.26 26.02 -13.21
N LEU A 273 -11.56 24.96 -12.48
CA LEU A 273 -12.74 24.13 -12.72
C LEU A 273 -14.04 24.94 -12.57
N THR A 274 -14.11 25.80 -11.55
CA THR A 274 -15.28 26.67 -11.33
C THR A 274 -15.48 27.64 -12.51
N LYS A 275 -14.40 28.21 -13.03
CA LYS A 275 -14.39 29.07 -14.22
C LYS A 275 -14.90 28.31 -15.45
N VAL A 276 -14.32 27.13 -15.73
CA VAL A 276 -14.72 26.28 -16.86
C VAL A 276 -16.18 25.85 -16.74
N GLN A 277 -16.64 25.44 -15.55
CA GLN A 277 -18.04 25.10 -15.29
C GLN A 277 -18.99 26.26 -15.60
N GLY A 278 -18.64 27.48 -15.20
CA GLY A 278 -19.44 28.66 -15.51
C GLY A 278 -19.64 28.87 -17.01
N ILE A 279 -18.59 28.65 -17.79
CA ILE A 279 -18.62 28.82 -19.25
C ILE A 279 -19.39 27.67 -19.92
N LEU A 280 -19.12 26.42 -19.51
CA LEU A 280 -19.71 25.23 -20.13
C LEU A 280 -21.21 25.08 -19.87
N LYS A 281 -21.75 25.62 -18.77
CA LYS A 281 -23.20 25.59 -18.49
C LYS A 281 -24.04 26.10 -19.66
N ASN A 282 -23.54 27.11 -20.38
CA ASN A 282 -24.23 27.71 -21.51
C ASN A 282 -23.93 27.03 -22.86
N LYS A 283 -22.99 26.06 -22.87
CA LYS A 283 -22.50 25.36 -24.07
C LYS A 283 -22.97 23.91 -24.17
N THR A 284 -23.75 23.42 -23.20
CA THR A 284 -24.25 22.04 -23.14
C THR A 284 -25.04 21.56 -24.37
N LYS A 285 -25.55 22.48 -25.20
CA LYS A 285 -26.26 22.22 -26.46
C LYS A 285 -25.53 22.74 -27.71
N ASP A 286 -24.30 23.21 -27.57
CA ASP A 286 -23.55 23.79 -28.70
C ASP A 286 -23.02 22.66 -29.61
N PRO A 287 -23.48 22.55 -30.87
CA PRO A 287 -23.11 21.46 -31.78
C PRO A 287 -21.61 21.45 -32.14
N ASN A 288 -20.91 22.54 -31.82
CA ASN A 288 -19.49 22.70 -32.10
C ASN A 288 -18.61 22.16 -30.98
N TRP A 289 -19.14 21.49 -29.96
CA TRP A 289 -18.37 21.06 -28.79
C TRP A 289 -18.47 19.56 -28.51
N ALA A 290 -17.35 19.01 -28.05
CA ALA A 290 -17.26 17.67 -27.48
C ALA A 290 -16.32 17.69 -26.26
N ALA A 291 -16.61 16.84 -25.28
CA ALA A 291 -15.78 16.69 -24.10
C ALA A 291 -15.64 15.20 -23.77
N ALA A 292 -14.46 14.82 -23.32
CA ALA A 292 -14.17 13.46 -22.88
C ALA A 292 -13.14 13.51 -21.75
N MET A 293 -13.13 12.49 -20.93
CA MET A 293 -12.18 12.38 -19.83
C MET A 293 -11.81 10.93 -19.59
N VAL A 294 -10.65 10.73 -18.98
CA VAL A 294 -10.22 9.45 -18.46
C VAL A 294 -9.73 9.66 -17.02
N PRO A 295 -10.37 9.03 -16.02
CA PRO A 295 -9.83 9.01 -14.67
C PRO A 295 -8.61 8.08 -14.64
N ILE A 296 -7.58 8.48 -13.90
CA ILE A 296 -6.42 7.63 -13.64
C ILE A 296 -6.14 7.60 -12.14
N TYR A 297 -5.44 6.57 -11.71
CA TYR A 297 -5.01 6.43 -10.32
C TYR A 297 -3.50 6.25 -10.29
N THR A 298 -2.81 7.05 -9.48
CA THR A 298 -1.35 7.02 -9.31
C THR A 298 -0.99 6.47 -7.93
N SER A 299 0.15 5.78 -7.84
CA SER A 299 0.70 5.26 -6.59
C SER A 299 2.20 4.96 -6.72
N ASN A 300 2.92 4.83 -5.61
CA ASN A 300 4.23 4.17 -5.64
C ASN A 300 4.07 2.64 -5.63
N LYS A 301 5.18 1.97 -5.94
CA LYS A 301 5.26 0.51 -6.10
C LYS A 301 5.03 -0.23 -4.77
N GLU A 302 5.59 0.30 -3.68
CA GLU A 302 5.53 -0.30 -2.35
C GLU A 302 4.09 -0.31 -1.81
N ASP A 303 3.35 0.79 -1.95
CA ASP A 303 1.96 0.91 -1.48
C ASP A 303 1.04 -0.07 -2.22
N LEU A 304 1.21 -0.21 -3.53
CA LEU A 304 0.44 -1.17 -4.32
C LEU A 304 0.74 -2.60 -3.89
N GLN A 305 2.01 -2.91 -3.60
CA GLN A 305 2.37 -4.24 -3.15
C GLN A 305 1.75 -4.53 -1.77
N VAL A 306 1.87 -3.60 -0.81
CA VAL A 306 1.26 -3.73 0.52
C VAL A 306 -0.26 -3.85 0.42
N ALA A 307 -0.91 -3.08 -0.44
CA ALA A 307 -2.35 -3.15 -0.67
C ALA A 307 -2.80 -4.52 -1.22
N ARG A 308 -2.05 -5.09 -2.18
CA ARG A 308 -2.30 -6.45 -2.70
C ARG A 308 -2.10 -7.50 -1.61
N ASP A 309 -1.01 -7.41 -0.86
CA ASP A 309 -0.71 -8.33 0.24
C ASP A 309 -1.82 -8.27 1.31
N ARG A 310 -2.33 -7.07 1.65
CA ARG A 310 -3.45 -6.90 2.58
C ARG A 310 -4.74 -7.57 2.10
N LYS A 311 -5.07 -7.44 0.81
CA LYS A 311 -6.23 -8.12 0.21
C LYS A 311 -6.07 -9.65 0.30
N ASN A 312 -4.86 -10.16 0.07
CA ASN A 312 -4.56 -11.59 0.19
C ASN A 312 -4.59 -12.09 1.64
N ILE A 313 -4.25 -11.25 2.63
CA ILE A 313 -4.37 -11.59 4.06
C ILE A 313 -5.85 -11.73 4.47
N GLN A 314 -6.74 -10.88 3.93
CA GLN A 314 -8.18 -10.90 4.25
C GLN A 314 -8.97 -11.97 3.50
N MET A 315 -8.44 -12.54 2.42
CA MET A 315 -9.05 -13.64 1.69
C MET A 315 -8.37 -14.97 2.02
N PRO A 316 -8.71 -15.65 3.14
CA PRO A 316 -8.62 -17.10 3.13
C PRO A 316 -9.71 -17.55 2.16
N THR A 317 -9.34 -17.83 0.91
CA THR A 317 -10.22 -18.60 0.03
C THR A 317 -10.49 -19.90 0.74
N ALA A 318 -11.70 -20.02 1.29
CA ALA A 318 -12.36 -21.30 1.43
C ALA A 318 -12.48 -21.88 0.01
N LYS A 319 -11.41 -22.51 -0.49
CA LYS A 319 -11.59 -23.64 -1.40
C LYS A 319 -12.19 -24.73 -0.53
N ALA A 320 -13.51 -24.66 -0.37
CA ALA A 320 -14.31 -25.82 -0.03
C ALA A 320 -13.94 -26.87 -1.07
N GLY A 321 -13.11 -27.83 -0.65
CA GLY A 321 -12.83 -28.99 -1.45
C GLY A 321 -14.17 -29.60 -1.83
N GLN A 322 -14.42 -29.71 -3.13
CA GLN A 322 -15.34 -30.73 -3.61
C GLN A 322 -14.75 -32.05 -3.12
N ARG A 323 -15.25 -32.52 -1.97
CA ARG A 323 -15.19 -33.94 -1.61
C ARG A 323 -15.98 -34.66 -2.68
N SER A 324 -15.29 -35.14 -3.71
CA SER A 324 -15.78 -36.23 -4.52
C SER A 324 -15.94 -37.43 -3.60
N LEU A 325 -17.18 -37.79 -3.32
CA LEU A 325 -17.55 -39.12 -2.82
C LEU A 325 -16.99 -40.16 -3.80
N GLY A 326 -15.89 -40.80 -3.41
CA GLY A 326 -15.23 -41.84 -4.19
C GLY A 326 -14.77 -42.96 -3.26
N LYS A 327 -15.59 -44.02 -3.21
CA LYS A 327 -15.31 -45.42 -2.81
C LYS A 327 -14.05 -45.72 -1.97
N GLN A 328 -14.28 -46.32 -0.80
CA GLN A 328 -13.31 -47.28 -0.21
C GLN A 328 -13.01 -48.39 -1.23
N PRO A 329 -11.73 -48.81 -1.31
CA PRO A 329 -11.45 -50.18 -0.89
C PRO A 329 -10.11 -50.38 -0.15
N GLU A 330 -10.17 -51.38 0.73
CA GLU A 330 -9.18 -52.36 1.19
C GLU A 330 -7.77 -51.97 1.70
N LYS A 331 -7.53 -52.50 2.89
CA LYS A 331 -6.27 -52.64 3.65
C LYS A 331 -5.32 -53.62 2.93
N PRO A 332 -4.00 -53.41 3.03
CA PRO A 332 -3.19 -54.50 3.55
C PRO A 332 -2.19 -54.06 4.64
N GLU A 333 -1.78 -55.07 5.37
CA GLU A 333 -1.01 -55.10 6.61
C GLU A 333 0.45 -54.68 6.44
N GLN A 334 1.02 -54.03 7.47
CA GLN A 334 2.21 -54.50 8.19
C GLN A 334 2.45 -53.62 9.43
N PRO A 335 2.65 -54.21 10.63
CA PRO A 335 3.00 -53.47 11.84
C PRO A 335 4.51 -53.21 11.93
N ILE A 336 4.89 -51.98 12.29
CA ILE A 336 6.24 -51.62 12.69
C ILE A 336 6.41 -52.00 14.17
N ASP A 337 7.50 -52.72 14.45
CA ASP A 337 7.92 -53.24 15.75
C ASP A 337 7.90 -52.19 16.87
N ILE A 338 7.10 -52.47 17.91
CA ILE A 338 7.27 -51.88 19.23
C ILE A 338 8.06 -52.88 20.08
N ILE A 339 9.21 -52.40 20.56
CA ILE A 339 10.13 -53.03 21.51
C ILE A 339 9.39 -53.90 22.54
N GLY A 340 9.68 -55.20 22.49
CA GLY A 340 9.14 -56.20 23.40
C GLY A 340 9.82 -56.19 24.77
N VAL A 341 9.00 -56.19 25.80
CA VAL A 341 9.34 -56.76 27.12
C VAL A 341 8.57 -58.08 27.24
N PRO A 342 9.21 -59.26 27.23
CA PRO A 342 8.50 -60.51 27.46
C PRO A 342 8.51 -60.89 28.94
N GLY A 343 7.32 -60.95 29.52
CA GLY A 343 7.04 -61.65 30.77
C GLY A 343 6.92 -63.16 30.55
N ARG A 344 7.72 -63.91 31.34
CA ARG A 344 7.54 -65.25 31.94
C ARG A 344 6.53 -66.28 31.36
N LYS A 345 7.12 -67.50 31.19
CA LYS A 345 6.63 -68.87 31.49
C LYS A 345 5.56 -69.42 30.52
N LYS A 346 5.58 -70.68 30.04
CA LYS A 346 5.93 -71.97 30.68
C LYS A 346 5.89 -73.09 29.59
N GLY A 347 6.69 -74.16 29.77
CA GLY A 347 6.55 -75.48 29.11
C GLY A 347 7.04 -75.52 27.65
N GLU A 348 7.72 -76.53 27.12
CA GLU A 348 8.03 -77.91 27.50
C GLU A 348 9.32 -78.32 26.74
N LYS A 349 10.16 -79.15 27.38
CA LYS A 349 11.14 -80.08 26.75
C LYS A 349 10.43 -81.42 26.52
N PRO A 350 10.94 -82.45 25.79
CA PRO A 350 12.33 -82.79 25.42
C PRO A 350 12.48 -83.20 23.92
N LEU A 351 13.64 -83.49 23.33
CA LEU A 351 14.54 -84.67 23.42
C LEU A 351 15.86 -84.30 22.69
N GLU A 352 17.03 -84.49 23.30
CA GLU A 352 17.95 -85.63 23.08
C GLU A 352 18.24 -86.01 21.61
N THR A 353 19.48 -85.79 21.17
CA THR A 353 20.46 -86.81 20.72
C THR A 353 21.74 -86.11 20.21
N MET A 354 22.86 -86.33 20.88
CA MET A 354 24.02 -87.13 20.43
C MET A 354 24.61 -86.72 19.06
N GLY A 355 25.86 -86.25 19.08
CA GLY A 355 26.60 -85.93 17.86
C GLY A 355 28.04 -85.50 18.14
N THR A 356 28.89 -86.49 18.37
CA THR A 356 30.32 -86.46 18.68
C THR A 356 31.26 -85.89 17.62
N MET A 357 32.41 -85.43 18.12
CA MET A 357 33.78 -85.50 17.54
C MET A 357 34.24 -84.50 16.47
N GLY A 358 35.48 -84.00 16.70
CA GLY A 358 36.37 -83.45 15.67
C GLY A 358 37.13 -82.20 16.08
N ARG A 359 37.91 -82.21 17.18
CA ARG A 359 39.39 -82.20 17.19
C ARG A 359 40.09 -81.39 16.08
N THR A 360 40.87 -80.39 16.54
CA THR A 360 42.22 -79.98 16.08
C THR A 360 42.32 -79.26 14.72
N LYS A 361 43.12 -78.21 14.49
CA LYS A 361 44.44 -77.79 14.99
C LYS A 361 44.56 -76.25 14.90
N SER A 362 45.29 -75.62 15.84
CA SER A 362 46.59 -74.93 15.63
C SER A 362 46.52 -73.82 14.57
N GLY A 363 46.57 -72.55 14.98
CA GLY A 363 47.83 -71.84 15.24
C GLY A 363 48.35 -71.34 13.90
N GLY A 364 48.47 -70.05 13.61
CA GLY A 364 48.99 -68.95 14.40
C GLY A 364 49.87 -68.12 13.46
N GLU A 365 50.09 -66.85 13.80
CA GLU A 365 51.01 -65.89 13.18
C GLU A 365 50.54 -65.20 11.89
N LYS A 366 50.23 -63.89 11.93
CA LYS A 366 51.08 -62.65 11.99
C LYS A 366 50.98 -62.02 10.58
N ASN A 367 50.87 -60.73 10.31
CA ASN A 367 50.95 -59.40 10.96
C ASN A 367 50.53 -58.42 9.82
N PRO A 368 50.51 -57.08 9.96
CA PRO A 368 50.41 -56.21 11.13
C PRO A 368 49.02 -55.53 11.27
#